data_AF-A0A7Z9Y8T9-F1
#
_entry.id   AF-A0A7Z9Y8T9-F1
#
_cell.length_a   1.000
_cell.length_b   1.000
_cell.length_c   1.000
_cell.angle_alpha   90.00
_cell.angle_beta   90.00
_cell.angle_gamma   90.00
#
_symmetry.space_group_name_H-M   'P 1'
#
loop_
_entity.id
_entity.type
_entity.pdbx_description
1 polymer ?
#
loop_
_entity_poly.entity_id
_entity_poly.type
_entity_poly.pdbx_seq_one_letter_code
_entity_poly.pdbx_strand_id
1 'polypeptide(L)'
;MELNLPNRITLLRIAVIPLLMTFILIPPSWGKIVAIFIFALAALSDAVDGYIARNWEQVTEFGKFADPIADKLLIASALLCFIQLGEFGSWGAP
;
A
#
# COMPACT_ATOMS: atom_id res chain seq x y z
N MET A 1 2.46 16.67 -18.28
CA MET A 1 1.97 15.33 -17.89
C MET A 1 0.63 15.55 -17.21
N GLU A 2 -0.48 15.26 -17.87
CA GLU A 2 -1.79 15.39 -17.21
C GLU A 2 -1.96 14.25 -16.22
N LEU A 3 -2.07 14.58 -14.94
CA LEU A 3 -2.33 13.61 -13.87
C LEU A 3 -3.79 13.18 -13.92
N ASN A 4 -4.06 12.10 -14.65
CA ASN A 4 -5.36 11.43 -14.66
C ASN A 4 -5.74 10.94 -13.26
N LEU A 5 -7.04 10.78 -13.03
CA LEU A 5 -7.60 10.37 -11.74
C LEU A 5 -6.98 9.07 -11.20
N PRO A 6 -6.75 8.02 -12.01
CA PRO A 6 -6.07 6.80 -11.57
C PRO A 6 -4.64 7.02 -11.05
N ASN A 7 -3.82 7.80 -11.77
CA ASN A 7 -2.44 8.06 -11.37
C ASN A 7 -2.34 8.81 -10.03
N ARG A 8 -3.34 9.65 -9.70
CA ARG A 8 -3.40 10.33 -8.40
C ARG A 8 -3.69 9.33 -7.27
N ILE A 9 -4.50 8.31 -7.51
CA ILE A 9 -4.80 7.26 -6.54
C ILE A 9 -3.55 6.42 -6.28
N THR A 10 -2.81 6.01 -7.33
CA THR A 10 -1.53 5.30 -7.19
C THR A 10 -0.50 6.12 -6.39
N LEU A 11 -0.37 7.42 -6.67
CA LEU A 11 0.52 8.32 -5.92
C LEU A 11 0.11 8.46 -4.45
N LEU A 12 -1.19 8.59 -4.19
CA LEU A 12 -1.73 8.67 -2.82
C LEU A 12 -1.44 7.37 -2.07
N ARG A 13 -1.57 6.21 -2.73
CA ARG A 13 -1.23 4.91 -2.15
C ARG A 13 0.23 4.85 -1.69
N ILE A 14 1.16 5.29 -2.55
CA ILE A 14 2.58 5.37 -2.19
C ILE A 14 2.80 6.31 -1.00
N ALA A 15 2.12 7.46 -0.97
CA ALA A 15 2.20 8.41 0.14
C ALA A 15 1.63 7.87 1.47
N VAL A 16 0.72 6.90 1.42
CA VAL A 16 0.14 6.25 2.61
C VAL A 16 1.07 5.20 3.21
N ILE A 17 2.06 4.67 2.45
CA ILE A 17 2.99 3.64 2.95
C ILE A 17 3.78 4.11 4.19
N PRO A 18 4.43 5.28 4.22
CA PRO A 18 5.11 5.77 5.42
C PRO A 18 4.17 5.90 6.63
N LEU A 19 2.93 6.35 6.39
CA LEU A 19 1.93 6.48 7.44
C LEU A 19 1.58 5.11 8.04
N LEU A 20 1.35 4.12 7.18
CA LEU A 20 1.14 2.72 7.57
C LEU A 20 2.30 2.21 8.42
N MET A 21 3.55 2.38 7.95
CA MET A 21 4.75 1.94 8.67
C MET A 21 4.84 2.57 10.06
N THR A 22 4.48 3.85 10.19
CA THR A 22 4.49 4.56 11.48
C THR A 22 3.51 3.93 12.47
N PHE A 23 2.29 3.62 12.02
CA PHE A 23 1.26 2.97 12.86
C PHE A 23 1.58 1.52 13.21
N ILE A 24 2.35 0.80 12.37
CA ILE A 24 2.81 -0.55 12.69
C ILE A 24 3.96 -0.52 13.70
N LEU A 25 4.97 0.34 13.49
CA LEU A 25 6.19 0.35 14.29
C LEU A 25 6.04 1.04 15.66
N ILE A 26 5.20 2.06 15.75
CA ILE A 26 4.96 2.82 16.98
C ILE A 26 3.45 2.89 17.25
N PRO A 27 2.78 1.74 17.49
CA PRO A 27 1.34 1.72 17.64
C PRO A 27 0.94 2.34 18.99
N PRO A 28 0.09 3.39 19.01
CA PRO A 28 -0.72 3.66 20.21
C PRO A 28 -1.62 2.45 20.50
N SER A 29 -2.33 2.45 21.63
CA SER A 29 -3.22 1.34 22.04
C SER A 29 -4.24 0.92 20.96
N TRP A 30 -4.64 1.84 20.08
CA TRP A 30 -5.54 1.62 18.94
C TRP A 30 -4.81 1.57 17.57
N GLY A 31 -3.49 1.75 17.55
CA GLY A 31 -2.68 1.91 16.35
C GLY A 31 -2.67 0.69 15.43
N LYS A 32 -2.70 -0.52 16.00
CA LYS A 32 -2.77 -1.77 15.22
C LYS A 32 -4.06 -1.88 14.39
N ILE A 33 -5.20 -1.49 14.97
CA ILE A 33 -6.49 -1.50 14.27
C ILE A 33 -6.46 -0.48 13.13
N VAL A 34 -5.94 0.72 13.38
CA VAL A 34 -5.79 1.76 12.35
C VAL A 34 -4.85 1.31 11.23
N ALA A 35 -3.73 0.65 11.55
CA ALA A 35 -2.83 0.09 10.53
C ALA A 35 -3.54 -0.92 9.62
N ILE A 36 -4.36 -1.81 10.18
CA ILE A 36 -5.16 -2.77 9.41
C ILE A 36 -6.12 -2.04 8.46
N PHE A 37 -6.82 -1.02 8.94
CA PHE A 37 -7.72 -0.22 8.10
C PHE A 37 -6.98 0.51 6.98
N ILE A 38 -5.83 1.14 7.29
CA ILE A 38 -5.01 1.83 6.30
C ILE A 38 -4.53 0.84 5.23
N PHE A 39 -4.03 -0.32 5.63
CA PHE A 39 -3.58 -1.35 4.71
C PHE A 39 -4.72 -1.87 3.82
N ALA A 40 -5.89 -2.15 4.41
CA ALA A 40 -7.06 -2.61 3.67
C ALA A 40 -7.55 -1.57 2.65
N LEU A 41 -7.61 -0.29 3.04
CA LEU A 41 -7.99 0.79 2.12
C LEU A 41 -6.97 0.98 0.99
N ALA A 42 -5.67 0.90 1.31
CA ALA A 42 -4.61 0.99 0.31
C ALA A 42 -4.69 -0.18 -0.69
N ALA A 43 -4.91 -1.41 -0.22
CA ALA A 43 -5.09 -2.57 -1.09
C ALA A 43 -6.37 -2.46 -1.95
N LEU A 44 -7.48 -1.98 -1.36
CA LEU A 44 -8.73 -1.82 -2.10
C LEU A 44 -8.64 -0.70 -3.16
N SER A 45 -7.86 0.35 -2.89
CA SER A 45 -7.69 1.46 -3.83
C SER A 45 -7.11 1.04 -5.19
N ASP A 46 -6.34 -0.06 -5.24
CA ASP A 46 -5.79 -0.67 -6.46
C ASP A 46 -6.83 -1.31 -7.38
N ALA A 47 -7.84 -1.93 -6.78
CA ALA A 47 -8.94 -2.47 -7.57
C ALA A 47 -9.77 -1.31 -8.16
N VAL A 48 -9.89 -0.20 -7.42
CA VAL A 48 -10.71 0.95 -7.80
C VAL A 48 -10.06 1.77 -8.90
N ASP A 49 -8.77 2.12 -8.80
CA ASP A 49 -8.09 2.89 -9.84
C ASP A 49 -7.96 2.08 -11.15
N GLY A 50 -7.67 0.79 -11.07
CA GLY A 50 -7.67 -0.12 -12.22
C GLY A 50 -9.04 -0.34 -12.85
N TYR A 51 -10.12 -0.25 -12.07
CA TYR A 51 -11.50 -0.27 -12.58
C TYR A 51 -11.83 1.05 -13.30
N ILE A 52 -11.54 2.19 -12.68
CA ILE A 52 -11.79 3.52 -13.26
C ILE A 52 -10.98 3.72 -14.54
N ALA A 53 -9.69 3.34 -14.55
CA ALA A 53 -8.83 3.45 -15.72
C ALA A 53 -9.37 2.67 -16.92
N ARG A 54 -9.90 1.45 -16.69
CA ARG A 54 -10.50 0.63 -17.75
C ARG A 54 -11.85 1.18 -18.22
N ASN A 55 -12.70 1.62 -17.29
CA ASN A 55 -14.05 2.06 -17.62
C ASN A 55 -14.09 3.44 -18.30
N TRP A 56 -13.08 4.28 -18.09
CA TRP A 56 -12.97 5.61 -18.67
C TRP A 56 -11.92 5.71 -19.79
N GLU A 57 -11.37 4.59 -20.26
CA GLU A 57 -10.30 4.53 -21.28
C GLU A 57 -9.06 5.38 -20.93
N GLN A 58 -8.83 5.65 -19.63
CA GLN A 58 -7.72 6.47 -19.12
C GLN A 58 -6.49 5.63 -18.77
N VAL A 59 -6.28 4.53 -19.48
CA VAL A 59 -5.12 3.65 -19.26
C VAL A 59 -3.86 4.36 -19.77
N THR A 60 -2.90 4.59 -18.88
CA THR A 60 -1.62 5.23 -19.24
C THR A 60 -0.45 4.25 -19.07
N GLU A 61 0.59 4.42 -19.89
CA GLU A 61 1.84 3.63 -19.76
C GLU A 61 2.52 3.84 -18.40
N PHE A 62 2.39 5.04 -17.82
CA PHE A 62 2.88 5.32 -16.48
C PHE A 62 2.12 4.52 -15.41
N GLY A 63 0.79 4.51 -15.45
CA GLY A 63 -0.04 3.74 -14.50
C GLY A 63 0.30 2.25 -14.54
N LYS A 64 0.37 1.66 -15.75
CA LYS A 64 0.77 0.25 -15.93
C LYS A 64 2.11 -0.10 -15.29
N PHE A 65 3.06 0.85 -15.25
CA PHE A 65 4.35 0.67 -14.62
C PHE A 65 4.33 0.95 -13.11
N ALA A 66 3.62 1.99 -12.69
CA ALA A 66 3.56 2.44 -11.30
C ALA A 66 2.74 1.51 -10.41
N ASP A 67 1.63 0.94 -10.91
CA ASP A 67 0.71 0.11 -10.10
C ASP A 67 1.41 -1.14 -9.53
N PRO A 68 2.14 -1.96 -10.33
CA PRO A 68 2.87 -3.13 -9.80
C PRO A 68 4.01 -2.77 -8.83
N ILE A 69 4.58 -1.56 -8.98
CA ILE A 69 5.63 -1.06 -8.09
C ILE A 69 5.02 -0.65 -6.75
N ALA A 70 3.92 0.12 -6.79
CA ALA A 70 3.20 0.55 -5.60
C ALA A 70 2.69 -0.65 -4.80
N ASP A 71 2.18 -1.69 -5.47
CA ASP A 71 1.72 -2.93 -4.83
C ASP A 71 2.86 -3.68 -4.11
N LYS A 72 3.98 -3.90 -4.80
CA LYS A 72 5.16 -4.52 -4.19
C LYS A 72 5.72 -3.71 -3.03
N LEU A 73 5.71 -2.38 -3.13
CA LEU A 73 6.16 -1.51 -2.05
C LEU A 73 5.24 -1.63 -0.83
N LEU A 74 3.92 -1.60 -1.01
CA LEU A 74 2.95 -1.72 0.09
C LEU A 74 3.16 -3.02 0.88
N ILE A 75 3.24 -4.15 0.18
CA ILE A 75 3.44 -5.46 0.80
C ILE A 75 4.84 -5.56 1.43
N ALA A 76 5.90 -5.15 0.72
CA ALA A 76 7.27 -5.21 1.22
C ALA A 76 7.44 -4.35 2.48
N SER A 77 6.89 -3.14 2.50
CA SER A 77 6.94 -2.24 3.66
C SER A 77 6.24 -2.84 4.88
N ALA A 78 5.05 -3.42 4.69
CA ALA A 78 4.35 -4.10 5.79
C ALA A 78 5.18 -5.28 6.33
N LEU A 79 5.74 -6.12 5.45
CA LEU A 79 6.60 -7.24 5.84
C LEU A 79 7.86 -6.78 6.59
N LEU A 80 8.52 -5.73 6.11
CA LEU A 80 9.69 -5.14 6.79
C LEU A 80 9.34 -4.66 8.20
N CYS A 81 8.16 -4.06 8.39
CA CYS A 81 7.70 -3.68 9.72
C CYS A 81 7.47 -4.90 10.63
N PHE A 82 6.88 -5.97 10.13
CA PHE A 82 6.70 -7.21 10.92
C PHE A 82 8.03 -7.88 11.27
N ILE A 83 9.01 -7.86 10.37
CA ILE A 83 10.39 -8.32 10.65
C ILE A 83 11.02 -7.47 11.76
N GLN A 84 10.90 -6.15 11.67
CA GLN A 84 11.46 -5.23 12.67
C GLN A 84 10.83 -5.42 14.06
N LEU A 85 9.55 -5.79 14.13
CA LEU A 85 8.85 -6.09 15.37
C LEU A 85 9.18 -7.49 15.94
N GLY A 86 9.92 -8.32 15.20
CA GLY A 86 10.20 -9.70 15.60
C GLY A 86 8.97 -10.63 15.53
N GLU A 87 7.89 -10.19 14.89
CA GLU A 87 6.62 -10.94 14.74
C GLU A 87 6.69 -11.94 13.58
N PHE A 88 7.68 -11.80 12.68
CA PHE A 88 8.12 -12.90 11.83
C PHE A 88 8.92 -13.88 12.68
N GLY A 89 8.18 -14.67 13.48
CA GLY A 89 8.73 -15.76 14.25
C GLY A 89 9.58 -16.66 13.35
N SER A 90 10.70 -17.11 13.92
CA SER A 90 11.55 -18.11 13.31
C SER A 90 10.67 -19.20 12.69
N TRP A 91 10.80 -19.41 11.38
CA TRP A 91 10.42 -20.69 10.80
C TRP A 91 11.36 -21.73 11.42
N GLY A 92 11.03 -22.19 12.63
CA GLY A 92 11.68 -23.28 13.35
C GLY A 92 13.16 -23.11 13.69
N ALA A 93 13.60 -21.95 14.20
CA ALA A 93 14.89 -21.90 14.92
C ALA A 93 14.58 -21.95 16.43
N PRO A 94 15.00 -23.01 17.15
CA PRO A 94 14.79 -23.17 18.59
C PRO A 94 15.51 -22.10 19.42
#